data_AF-A0A522BF29-F1
#
_entry.id   AF-A0A522BF29-F1
#
_cell.length_a   1.000
_cell.length_b   1.000
_cell.length_c   1.000
_cell.angle_alpha   90.00
_cell.angle_beta   90.00
_cell.angle_gamma   90.00
#
_symmetry.space_group_name_H-M   'P 1'
#
loop_
_entity.id
_entity.type
_entity.pdbx_description
1 polymer ?
#
loop_
_entity_poly.entity_id
_entity_poly.type
_entity_poly.pdbx_seq_one_letter_code
_entity_poly.pdbx_strand_id
1 'polypeptide(L)'
;MRFCKALAFLAGLFFCASSFAGEGALAVKMKNEDEMAVMVVSQSGSMKFDSENDFMVIGQNGEAVVPIYPFEIFEDRFWSEPLPEEVFKKISEGMAVRPVTLGKEPHWEIRYRGAEFLLYRKKKRVAELRLLLETLLDRTNVIRDNLQSYSAEIARDAEKADEMKTANKLRSEVASLIDDRDGINRKINDLLPRTEKNQKKIDRLSEELTDMETKLAEKRGEIEKEEYRAGISTQKMFDSMRNAASTLQEASAEIQALSTELYNALSQLEYIEQNIQKPSQKP
;
A
#
# COMPACT_ATOMS: atom_id res chain seq x y z
N MET A 1 -54.08 -64.94 52.44
CA MET A 1 -54.20 -64.52 53.85
C MET A 1 -52.85 -64.05 54.34
N ARG A 2 -52.81 -62.84 54.92
CA ARG A 2 -51.82 -62.25 55.86
C ARG A 2 -50.37 -62.06 55.33
N PHE A 3 -49.91 -60.85 54.99
CA PHE A 3 -49.68 -59.59 55.73
C PHE A 3 -48.23 -59.41 56.24
N CYS A 4 -47.59 -58.37 55.68
CA CYS A 4 -46.66 -57.37 56.27
C CYS A 4 -45.22 -57.72 56.71
N LYS A 5 -44.26 -57.06 56.03
CA LYS A 5 -43.28 -56.02 56.48
C LYS A 5 -42.15 -55.98 55.41
N ALA A 6 -41.57 -54.89 54.91
CA ALA A 6 -41.44 -53.46 55.25
C ALA A 6 -41.23 -52.68 53.92
N LEU A 7 -41.85 -51.52 53.66
CA LEU A 7 -41.47 -50.13 53.99
C LEU A 7 -40.05 -49.66 53.54
N ALA A 8 -40.06 -48.62 52.68
CA ALA A 8 -39.01 -47.66 52.33
C ALA A 8 -37.86 -48.19 51.43
N PHE A 9 -37.51 -47.59 50.29
CA PHE A 9 -37.17 -46.17 50.11
C PHE A 9 -37.40 -45.70 48.65
N LEU A 10 -37.82 -44.43 48.56
CA LEU A 10 -38.02 -43.60 47.38
C LEU A 10 -36.70 -42.90 47.04
N ALA A 11 -36.55 -42.48 45.79
CA ALA A 11 -35.55 -41.52 45.26
C ALA A 11 -34.19 -42.09 44.83
N GLY A 12 -33.87 -41.86 43.55
CA GLY A 12 -32.57 -42.15 42.97
C GLY A 12 -32.58 -42.30 41.45
N LEU A 13 -33.30 -41.44 40.73
CA LEU A 13 -33.04 -41.18 39.31
C LEU A 13 -31.62 -40.61 39.23
N PHE A 14 -30.62 -41.49 39.16
CA PHE A 14 -29.27 -41.11 38.80
C PHE A 14 -29.27 -40.77 37.32
N PHE A 15 -29.47 -39.49 37.06
CA PHE A 15 -28.88 -38.78 35.95
C PHE A 15 -27.40 -39.19 35.89
N CYS A 16 -27.04 -40.10 35.00
CA CYS A 16 -25.65 -40.19 34.54
C CYS A 16 -25.39 -38.96 33.67
N ALA A 17 -25.25 -37.82 34.32
CA ALA A 17 -24.34 -36.79 33.84
C ALA A 17 -22.96 -37.47 33.80
N SER A 18 -22.59 -37.99 32.63
CA SER A 18 -21.22 -38.33 32.33
C SER A 18 -20.44 -37.02 32.36
N SER A 19 -19.95 -36.68 33.55
CA SER A 19 -18.84 -35.76 33.72
C SER A 19 -17.66 -36.34 32.93
N PHE A 20 -17.54 -35.97 31.65
CA PHE A 20 -16.33 -36.18 30.85
C PHE A 20 -15.26 -35.22 31.35
N ALA A 21 -14.79 -35.47 32.56
CA ALA A 21 -13.52 -35.00 33.07
C ALA A 21 -12.57 -36.20 32.97
N GLY A 22 -11.89 -36.34 31.84
CA GLY A 22 -10.94 -37.42 31.60
C GLY A 22 -10.15 -37.17 30.32
N GLU A 23 -8.87 -36.85 30.48
CA GLU A 23 -7.79 -36.78 29.49
C GLU A 23 -7.87 -35.70 28.39
N GLY A 24 -7.11 -34.61 28.62
CA GLY A 24 -6.65 -33.69 27.57
C GLY A 24 -7.76 -32.92 26.85
N ALA A 25 -8.39 -31.95 27.51
CA ALA A 25 -9.37 -31.08 26.87
C ALA A 25 -8.71 -30.31 25.71
N LEU A 26 -8.99 -30.73 24.48
CA LEU A 26 -8.60 -29.98 23.28
C LEU A 26 -9.73 -29.03 22.93
N ALA A 27 -9.36 -27.83 22.49
CA ALA A 27 -10.34 -26.87 22.02
C ALA A 27 -9.78 -26.05 20.86
N VAL A 28 -10.70 -25.56 20.04
CA VAL A 28 -10.38 -24.53 19.05
C VAL A 28 -10.00 -23.26 19.78
N LYS A 29 -8.74 -22.84 19.67
CA LYS A 29 -8.21 -21.65 20.31
C LYS A 29 -8.44 -20.40 19.50
N MET A 30 -8.23 -20.49 18.19
CA MET A 30 -8.33 -19.37 17.27
C MET A 30 -8.65 -19.85 15.86
N LYS A 31 -9.12 -18.93 15.03
CA LYS A 31 -9.41 -19.15 13.61
C LYS A 31 -8.45 -18.33 12.76
N ASN A 32 -8.01 -18.90 11.64
CA ASN A 32 -7.32 -18.18 10.59
C ASN A 32 -8.26 -18.04 9.39
N GLU A 33 -8.85 -16.87 9.19
CA GLU A 33 -9.76 -16.60 8.06
C GLU A 33 -9.01 -16.63 6.72
N ASP A 34 -7.75 -16.20 6.72
CA ASP A 34 -6.90 -16.20 5.52
C ASP A 34 -6.45 -17.60 5.12
N GLU A 35 -6.54 -18.60 5.99
CA GLU A 35 -6.22 -19.99 5.65
C GLU A 35 -7.44 -20.92 5.75
N MET A 36 -8.55 -20.41 6.26
CA MET A 36 -9.75 -21.19 6.60
C MET A 36 -9.44 -22.40 7.49
N ALA A 37 -8.47 -22.22 8.38
CA ALA A 37 -7.94 -23.24 9.27
C ALA A 37 -8.21 -22.85 10.73
N VAL A 38 -8.30 -23.84 11.60
CA VAL A 38 -8.51 -23.63 13.04
C VAL A 38 -7.31 -24.13 13.82
N MET A 39 -6.90 -23.35 14.82
CA MET A 39 -5.83 -23.76 15.71
C MET A 39 -6.44 -24.54 16.86
N VAL A 40 -5.95 -25.75 17.09
CA VAL A 40 -6.31 -26.59 18.22
C VAL A 40 -5.16 -26.59 19.20
N VAL A 41 -5.45 -26.38 20.48
CA VAL A 41 -4.45 -26.39 21.55
C VAL A 41 -4.77 -27.46 22.58
N SER A 42 -3.73 -28.04 23.17
CA SER A 42 -3.86 -28.92 24.34
C SER A 42 -3.94 -28.10 25.62
N GLN A 43 -5.05 -28.18 26.37
CA GLN A 43 -5.19 -27.44 27.63
C GLN A 43 -4.32 -27.99 28.77
N SER A 44 -3.82 -29.21 28.66
CA SER A 44 -3.01 -29.86 29.70
C SER A 44 -1.51 -29.95 29.37
N GLY A 45 -1.08 -29.50 28.19
CA GLY A 45 0.32 -29.57 27.73
C GLY A 45 0.90 -30.99 27.62
N SER A 46 0.09 -32.03 27.89
CA SER A 46 0.51 -33.43 27.98
C SER A 46 0.29 -34.23 26.70
N MET A 47 -0.48 -33.68 25.76
CA MET A 47 -0.80 -34.34 24.50
C MET A 47 0.16 -33.89 23.41
N LYS A 48 0.96 -34.82 22.90
CA LYS A 48 1.76 -34.60 21.69
C LYS A 48 0.88 -34.88 20.48
N PHE A 49 0.83 -33.91 19.56
CA PHE A 49 0.16 -34.10 18.28
C PHE A 49 1.08 -34.84 17.32
N ASP A 50 0.49 -35.74 16.54
CA ASP A 50 1.16 -36.43 15.45
C ASP A 50 0.27 -36.28 14.22
N SER A 51 0.93 -36.21 13.08
CA SER A 51 0.35 -36.31 11.77
C SER A 51 -0.42 -37.61 11.55
N GLU A 52 -0.34 -38.66 12.37
CA GLU A 52 -1.19 -39.85 12.17
C GLU A 52 -2.53 -39.79 12.92
N ASN A 53 -2.74 -38.77 13.76
CA ASN A 53 -3.94 -38.66 14.59
C ASN A 53 -5.06 -37.86 13.91
N ASP A 54 -6.30 -38.32 14.07
CA ASP A 54 -7.50 -37.63 13.60
C ASP A 54 -8.23 -36.96 14.75
N PHE A 55 -8.91 -35.86 14.43
CA PHE A 55 -9.66 -35.09 15.41
C PHE A 55 -11.06 -34.80 14.89
N MET A 56 -11.98 -34.55 15.80
CA MET A 56 -13.35 -34.17 15.50
C MET A 56 -13.69 -32.92 16.30
N VAL A 57 -14.17 -31.89 15.61
CA VAL A 57 -14.76 -30.72 16.25
C VAL A 57 -16.17 -31.08 16.71
N ILE A 58 -16.47 -30.76 17.95
CA ILE A 58 -17.74 -31.06 18.62
C ILE A 58 -18.51 -29.76 18.85
N GLY A 59 -19.76 -29.75 18.42
CA GLY A 59 -20.67 -28.62 18.57
C GLY A 59 -21.16 -28.48 20.01
N GLN A 60 -21.87 -27.38 20.29
CA GLN A 60 -22.36 -27.05 21.64
C GLN A 60 -23.31 -28.13 22.22
N ASN A 61 -24.01 -28.86 21.35
CA ASN A 61 -24.92 -29.94 21.75
C ASN A 61 -24.24 -31.33 21.83
N GLY A 62 -22.92 -31.40 21.66
CA GLY A 62 -22.18 -32.67 21.63
C GLY A 62 -22.19 -33.39 20.28
N GLU A 63 -22.81 -32.79 19.25
CA GLU A 63 -22.83 -33.34 17.89
C GLU A 63 -21.48 -33.17 17.16
N ALA A 64 -21.15 -34.13 16.29
CA ALA A 64 -19.97 -34.06 15.45
C ALA A 64 -20.17 -33.00 14.36
N VAL A 65 -19.28 -32.00 14.30
CA VAL A 65 -19.35 -30.91 13.31
C VAL A 65 -18.54 -31.27 12.08
N VAL A 66 -17.25 -31.57 12.25
CA VAL A 66 -16.34 -31.89 11.15
C VAL A 66 -15.10 -32.65 11.64
N PRO A 67 -14.63 -33.69 10.92
CA PRO A 67 -13.30 -34.25 11.13
C PRO A 67 -12.21 -33.28 10.66
N ILE A 68 -11.21 -33.04 11.49
CA ILE A 68 -10.06 -32.18 11.19
C ILE A 68 -8.76 -32.94 11.42
N TYR A 69 -7.70 -32.51 10.76
CA TYR A 69 -6.41 -33.17 10.74
C TYR A 69 -5.30 -32.19 11.10
N PRO A 70 -4.27 -32.62 11.86
CA PRO A 70 -3.12 -31.78 12.12
C PRO A 70 -2.30 -31.57 10.85
N PHE A 71 -2.27 -30.33 10.37
CA PHE A 71 -1.55 -29.94 9.17
C PHE A 71 -0.22 -29.27 9.52
N GLU A 72 -0.23 -28.21 10.34
CA GLU A 72 0.99 -27.65 10.94
C GLU A 72 1.04 -27.98 12.42
N ILE A 73 1.97 -28.86 12.80
CA ILE A 73 2.07 -29.37 14.17
C ILE A 73 3.16 -28.61 14.93
N PHE A 74 2.80 -28.14 16.11
CA PHE A 74 3.70 -27.58 17.11
C PHE A 74 3.68 -28.47 18.35
N GLU A 75 4.51 -28.14 19.35
CA GLU A 75 4.66 -28.96 20.56
C GLU A 75 3.35 -29.18 21.33
N ASP A 76 2.52 -28.14 21.44
CA ASP A 76 1.28 -28.12 22.25
C ASP A 76 0.03 -27.73 21.46
N ARG A 77 0.13 -27.60 20.14
CA ARG A 77 -0.94 -27.13 19.27
C ARG A 77 -0.75 -27.57 17.82
N PHE A 78 -1.81 -27.47 17.03
CA PHE A 78 -1.71 -27.61 15.58
C PHE A 78 -2.69 -26.69 14.84
N TRP A 79 -2.37 -26.33 13.60
CA TRP A 79 -3.35 -25.81 12.64
C TRP A 79 -4.00 -26.97 11.89
N SER A 80 -5.32 -26.93 11.74
CA SER A 80 -6.03 -27.86 10.89
C SER A 80 -5.66 -27.68 9.42
N GLU A 81 -5.98 -28.66 8.59
CA GLU A 81 -6.08 -28.43 7.16
C GLU A 81 -7.09 -27.30 6.86
N PRO A 82 -6.97 -26.64 5.70
CA PRO A 82 -7.98 -25.69 5.26
C PRO A 82 -9.34 -26.35 5.11
N LEU A 83 -10.36 -25.73 5.69
CA LEU A 83 -11.73 -26.25 5.71
C LEU A 83 -12.59 -25.54 4.65
N PRO A 84 -13.58 -26.24 4.06
CA PRO A 84 -14.58 -25.58 3.23
C PRO A 84 -15.28 -24.44 3.98
N GLU A 85 -15.58 -23.34 3.29
CA GLU A 85 -16.08 -22.11 3.93
C GLU A 85 -17.35 -22.34 4.78
N GLU A 86 -18.29 -23.15 4.26
CA GLU A 86 -19.52 -23.50 4.98
C GLU A 86 -19.27 -24.25 6.29
N VAL A 87 -18.19 -25.02 6.36
CA VAL A 87 -17.80 -25.79 7.54
C VAL A 87 -17.02 -24.92 8.50
N PHE A 88 -16.05 -24.15 8.00
CA PHE A 88 -15.27 -23.20 8.80
C PHE A 88 -16.16 -22.18 9.52
N LYS A 89 -17.23 -21.70 8.88
CA LYS A 89 -18.19 -20.76 9.50
C LYS A 89 -18.98 -21.38 10.66
N LYS A 90 -19.17 -22.70 10.68
CA LYS A 90 -19.85 -23.41 11.78
C LYS A 90 -18.97 -23.59 13.01
N ILE A 91 -17.65 -23.45 12.86
CA ILE A 91 -16.70 -23.61 13.96
C ILE A 91 -16.51 -22.27 14.67
N SER A 92 -16.57 -22.29 15.99
CA SER A 92 -16.31 -21.14 16.86
C SER A 92 -15.16 -21.43 17.81
N GLU A 93 -14.49 -20.38 18.25
CA GLU A 93 -13.49 -20.48 19.32
C GLU A 93 -14.14 -21.06 20.59
N GLY A 94 -13.38 -21.89 21.31
CA GLY A 94 -13.85 -22.62 22.49
C GLY A 94 -14.61 -23.91 22.19
N MET A 95 -14.94 -24.23 20.93
CA MET A 95 -15.52 -25.53 20.59
C MET A 95 -14.57 -26.67 20.97
N ALA A 96 -15.14 -27.73 21.55
CA ALA A 96 -14.37 -28.88 21.99
C ALA A 96 -13.86 -29.68 20.79
N VAL A 97 -12.65 -30.20 20.91
CA VAL A 97 -12.03 -31.10 19.94
C VAL A 97 -11.73 -32.40 20.65
N ARG A 98 -11.94 -33.53 19.97
CA ARG A 98 -11.56 -34.84 20.52
C ARG A 98 -10.80 -35.68 19.49
N PRO A 99 -9.87 -36.53 19.92
CA PRO A 99 -9.29 -37.53 19.05
C PRO A 99 -10.37 -38.48 18.52
N VAL A 100 -10.26 -38.89 17.26
CA VAL A 100 -11.08 -39.92 16.64
C VAL A 100 -10.20 -40.86 15.82
N THR A 101 -10.73 -42.00 15.42
CA THR A 101 -10.05 -42.91 14.50
C THR A 101 -10.92 -43.03 13.25
N LEU A 102 -10.45 -42.46 12.13
CA LEU A 102 -11.14 -42.57 10.85
C LEU A 102 -10.55 -43.73 10.04
N GLY A 103 -11.28 -44.18 9.02
CA GLY A 103 -10.75 -45.15 8.06
C GLY A 103 -9.56 -44.56 7.29
N LYS A 104 -8.59 -45.39 6.90
CA LYS A 104 -7.37 -44.96 6.19
C LYS A 104 -7.67 -44.17 4.91
N GLU A 105 -8.66 -44.58 4.14
CA GLU A 105 -9.02 -43.93 2.87
C GLU A 105 -9.61 -42.52 3.08
N PRO A 106 -10.64 -42.32 3.95
CA PRO A 106 -11.09 -40.98 4.34
C PRO A 106 -10.00 -40.06 4.90
N HIS A 107 -9.07 -40.63 5.67
CA HIS A 107 -7.95 -39.90 6.27
C HIS A 107 -7.01 -39.29 5.22
N TRP A 108 -6.58 -40.07 4.23
CA TRP A 108 -5.68 -39.60 3.18
C TRP A 108 -6.35 -38.66 2.19
N GLU A 109 -7.62 -38.89 1.86
CA GLU A 109 -8.35 -38.05 0.90
C GLU A 109 -8.54 -36.63 1.42
N ILE A 110 -8.90 -36.46 2.70
CA ILE A 110 -9.12 -35.12 3.27
C ILE A 110 -7.80 -34.36 3.38
N ARG A 111 -6.70 -35.03 3.75
CA ARG A 111 -5.36 -34.43 3.77
C ARG A 111 -4.90 -33.96 2.39
N TYR A 112 -5.06 -34.81 1.38
CA TYR A 112 -4.68 -34.46 0.02
C TYR A 112 -5.50 -33.27 -0.48
N ARG A 113 -6.82 -33.26 -0.26
CA ARG A 113 -7.70 -32.14 -0.61
C ARG A 113 -7.33 -30.85 0.12
N GLY A 114 -7.02 -30.92 1.42
CA GLY A 114 -6.58 -29.77 2.21
C GLY A 114 -5.26 -29.18 1.69
N ALA A 115 -4.30 -30.04 1.35
CA ALA A 115 -3.02 -29.62 0.79
C ALA A 115 -3.17 -29.05 -0.64
N GLU A 116 -4.00 -29.64 -1.50
CA GLU A 116 -4.34 -29.08 -2.82
C GLU A 116 -5.00 -27.70 -2.71
N PHE A 117 -5.90 -27.52 -1.74
CA PHE A 117 -6.54 -26.23 -1.51
C PHE A 117 -5.54 -25.17 -1.04
N LEU A 118 -4.64 -25.52 -0.11
CA LEU A 118 -3.57 -24.61 0.31
C LEU A 118 -2.67 -24.24 -0.87
N LEU A 119 -2.28 -25.23 -1.67
CA LEU A 119 -1.48 -25.03 -2.88
C LEU A 119 -2.17 -24.06 -3.84
N TYR A 120 -3.46 -24.25 -4.10
CA TYR A 120 -4.26 -23.35 -4.92
C TYR A 120 -4.25 -21.91 -4.37
N ARG A 121 -4.47 -21.73 -3.07
CA ARG A 121 -4.47 -20.39 -2.44
C ARG A 121 -3.10 -19.72 -2.49
N LYS A 122 -2.02 -20.44 -2.21
CA LYS A 122 -0.66 -19.88 -2.28
C LYS A 122 -0.30 -19.50 -3.72
N LYS A 123 -0.69 -20.31 -4.71
CA LYS A 123 -0.58 -19.94 -6.14
C LYS A 123 -1.35 -18.67 -6.48
N LYS A 124 -2.58 -18.55 -5.98
CA LYS A 124 -3.40 -17.33 -6.17
C LYS A 124 -2.72 -16.11 -5.54
N ARG A 125 -2.23 -16.21 -4.29
CA ARG A 125 -1.52 -15.11 -3.61
C ARG A 125 -0.27 -14.68 -4.37
N VAL A 126 0.53 -15.63 -4.86
CA VAL A 126 1.69 -15.35 -5.71
C VAL A 126 1.29 -14.59 -6.97
N ALA A 127 0.20 -14.99 -7.63
CA ALA A 127 -0.31 -14.29 -8.81
C ALA A 127 -0.77 -12.86 -8.50
N GLU A 128 -1.48 -12.65 -7.39
CA GLU A 128 -1.90 -11.32 -6.92
C GLU A 128 -0.69 -10.42 -6.62
N LEU A 129 0.30 -10.93 -5.90
CA LEU A 129 1.52 -10.18 -5.58
C LEU A 129 2.31 -9.79 -6.84
N ARG A 130 2.39 -10.69 -7.83
CA ARG A 130 3.02 -10.40 -9.12
C ARG A 130 2.29 -9.27 -9.86
N LEU A 131 0.96 -9.32 -9.90
CA LEU A 131 0.14 -8.29 -10.57
C LEU A 131 0.29 -6.92 -9.89
N LEU A 132 0.31 -6.89 -8.55
CA LEU A 132 0.53 -5.66 -7.79
C LEU A 132 1.92 -5.08 -8.08
N LEU A 133 2.95 -5.93 -8.10
CA LEU A 133 4.32 -5.53 -8.40
C LEU A 133 4.45 -4.95 -9.82
N GLU A 134 3.85 -5.60 -10.82
CA GLU A 134 3.82 -5.14 -12.21
C GLU A 134 3.17 -3.76 -12.32
N THR A 135 2.01 -3.58 -11.69
CA THR A 135 1.27 -2.31 -11.67
C THR A 135 2.11 -1.18 -11.03
N LEU A 136 2.82 -1.47 -9.94
CA LEU A 136 3.69 -0.48 -9.28
C LEU A 136 4.92 -0.15 -10.10
N LEU A 137 5.51 -1.12 -10.80
CA LEU A 137 6.62 -0.88 -11.72
C LEU A 137 6.20 0.02 -12.89
N ASP A 138 5.02 -0.21 -13.45
CA ASP A 138 4.45 0.65 -14.50
C ASP A 138 4.23 2.08 -14.00
N ARG A 139 3.63 2.23 -12.82
CA ARG A 139 3.45 3.55 -12.18
C ARG A 139 4.79 4.26 -11.93
N THR A 140 5.81 3.51 -11.51
CA THR A 140 7.16 4.03 -11.28
C THR A 140 7.80 4.53 -12.58
N ASN A 141 7.59 3.82 -13.69
CA ASN A 141 8.07 4.25 -15.01
C ASN A 141 7.40 5.57 -15.44
N VAL A 142 6.08 5.70 -15.27
CA VAL A 142 5.38 6.97 -15.55
C VAL A 142 5.92 8.13 -14.72
N ILE A 143 6.17 7.92 -13.42
CA ILE A 143 6.74 8.96 -12.54
C ILE A 143 8.15 9.34 -13.02
N ARG A 144 8.96 8.37 -13.43
CA ARG A 144 10.31 8.61 -13.95
C ARG A 144 10.27 9.42 -15.25
N ASP A 145 9.36 9.08 -16.17
CA ASP A 145 9.17 9.80 -17.42
C ASP A 145 8.73 11.25 -17.16
N ASN A 146 7.83 11.48 -16.19
CA ASN A 146 7.42 12.82 -15.77
C ASN A 146 8.60 13.62 -15.19
N LEU A 147 9.44 13.01 -14.35
CA LEU A 147 10.66 13.65 -13.83
C LEU A 147 11.62 14.05 -14.94
N GLN A 148 11.81 13.16 -15.93
CA GLN A 148 12.64 13.45 -17.10
C GLN A 148 12.04 14.60 -17.93
N SER A 149 10.71 14.63 -18.11
CA SER A 149 10.01 15.72 -18.79
C SER A 149 10.19 17.05 -18.08
N TYR A 150 9.97 17.10 -16.76
CA TYR A 150 10.17 18.33 -15.96
C TYR A 150 11.63 18.80 -16.00
N SER A 151 12.59 17.88 -15.93
CA SER A 151 14.01 18.23 -16.07
C SER A 151 14.33 18.83 -17.45
N ALA A 152 13.73 18.29 -18.51
CA ALA A 152 13.91 18.80 -19.86
C ALA A 152 13.20 20.14 -20.09
N GLU A 153 12.07 20.39 -19.41
CA GLU A 153 11.39 21.68 -19.41
C GLU A 153 12.20 22.73 -18.67
N ILE A 154 12.72 22.42 -17.48
CA ILE A 154 13.61 23.35 -16.74
C ILE A 154 14.87 23.67 -17.55
N ALA A 155 15.49 22.69 -18.20
CA ALA A 155 16.64 22.93 -19.07
C ALA A 155 16.29 23.86 -20.25
N ARG A 156 15.14 23.63 -20.90
CA ARG A 156 14.63 24.50 -21.97
C ARG A 156 14.29 25.90 -21.48
N ASP A 157 13.71 26.03 -20.28
CA ASP A 157 13.38 27.32 -19.68
C ASP A 157 14.65 28.06 -19.23
N ALA A 158 15.70 27.35 -18.80
CA ALA A 158 17.00 27.93 -18.52
C ALA A 158 17.71 28.41 -19.80
N GLU A 159 17.65 27.65 -20.89
CA GLU A 159 18.12 28.10 -22.21
C GLU A 159 17.31 29.31 -22.70
N LYS A 160 16.00 29.33 -22.48
CA LYS A 160 15.15 30.49 -22.80
C LYS A 160 15.36 31.68 -21.86
N ALA A 161 15.82 31.47 -20.63
CA ALA A 161 16.22 32.55 -19.75
C ALA A 161 17.48 33.24 -20.29
N ASP A 162 18.40 32.47 -20.88
CA ASP A 162 19.54 32.98 -21.64
C ASP A 162 19.07 33.66 -22.95
N GLU A 163 18.04 33.10 -23.60
CA GLU A 163 17.29 33.74 -24.69
C GLU A 163 16.12 34.63 -24.21
N MET A 164 16.27 35.37 -23.11
CA MET A 164 15.36 36.46 -22.72
C MET A 164 15.40 37.60 -23.74
N LYS A 165 15.24 37.31 -25.04
CA LYS A 165 15.23 38.26 -26.16
C LYS A 165 14.24 39.38 -25.90
N THR A 166 13.11 39.10 -25.24
CA THR A 166 12.12 40.13 -24.88
C THR A 166 12.62 41.05 -23.78
N ALA A 167 13.09 40.52 -22.63
CA ALA A 167 13.59 41.36 -21.55
C ALA A 167 14.91 42.06 -21.93
N ASN A 168 15.80 41.39 -22.67
CA ASN A 168 17.02 41.97 -23.22
C ASN A 168 16.73 43.04 -24.27
N LYS A 169 15.74 42.84 -25.15
CA LYS A 169 15.28 43.87 -26.08
C LYS A 169 14.68 45.07 -25.32
N LEU A 170 13.84 44.84 -24.32
CA LEU A 170 13.29 45.89 -23.46
C LEU A 170 14.41 46.63 -22.71
N ARG A 171 15.45 45.93 -22.25
CA ARG A 171 16.64 46.54 -21.63
C ARG A 171 17.44 47.38 -22.63
N SER A 172 17.58 46.92 -23.88
CA SER A 172 18.19 47.71 -24.96
C SER A 172 17.35 48.95 -25.31
N GLU A 173 16.03 48.83 -25.36
CA GLU A 173 15.10 49.96 -25.55
C GLU A 173 15.21 50.96 -24.39
N VAL A 174 15.27 50.48 -23.15
CA VAL A 174 15.51 51.31 -21.94
C VAL A 174 16.85 52.02 -22.02
N ALA A 175 17.91 51.33 -22.44
CA ALA A 175 19.23 51.93 -22.61
C ALA A 175 19.21 53.06 -23.66
N SER A 176 18.56 52.83 -24.81
CA SER A 176 18.37 53.86 -25.84
C SER A 176 17.58 55.06 -25.31
N LEU A 177 16.49 54.83 -24.57
CA LEU A 177 15.69 55.91 -23.99
C LEU A 177 16.47 56.72 -22.94
N ILE A 178 17.37 56.08 -22.19
CA ILE A 178 18.28 56.76 -21.25
C ILE A 178 19.26 57.66 -22.02
N ASP A 179 19.86 57.15 -23.09
CA ASP A 179 20.78 57.93 -23.93
C ASP A 179 20.08 59.14 -24.57
N ASP A 180 18.85 58.95 -25.07
CA ASP A 180 18.02 60.01 -25.66
C ASP A 180 17.63 61.07 -24.62
N ARG A 181 17.18 60.65 -23.42
CA ARG A 181 16.92 61.54 -22.28
C ARG A 181 18.15 62.38 -21.95
N ASP A 182 19.33 61.77 -21.88
CA ASP A 182 20.58 62.47 -21.57
C ASP A 182 21.00 63.42 -22.70
N GLY A 183 20.67 63.09 -23.95
CA GLY A 183 20.80 63.97 -25.10
C GLY A 183 19.89 65.20 -25.01
N ILE A 184 18.63 65.03 -24.60
CA ILE A 184 17.69 66.14 -24.38
C ILE A 184 18.15 67.03 -23.24
N ASN A 185 18.57 66.46 -22.11
CA ASN A 185 19.10 67.22 -20.97
C ASN A 185 20.30 68.08 -21.37
N ARG A 186 21.21 67.55 -22.21
CA ARG A 186 22.32 68.33 -22.78
C ARG A 186 21.82 69.49 -23.64
N LYS A 187 20.87 69.25 -24.55
CA LYS A 187 20.25 70.31 -25.37
C LYS A 187 19.58 71.39 -24.53
N ILE A 188 18.92 71.03 -23.43
CA ILE A 188 18.32 72.00 -22.49
C ILE A 188 19.41 72.86 -21.85
N ASN A 189 20.51 72.24 -21.40
CA ASN A 189 21.62 72.95 -20.78
C ASN A 189 22.34 73.90 -21.75
N ASP A 190 22.50 73.50 -23.02
CA ASP A 190 23.13 74.32 -24.07
C ASP A 190 22.29 75.55 -24.46
N LEU A 191 20.99 75.56 -24.15
CA LEU A 191 20.08 76.67 -24.42
C LEU A 191 20.12 77.75 -23.33
N LEU A 192 21.01 77.63 -22.35
CA LEU A 192 21.29 78.64 -21.34
C LEU A 192 22.28 79.70 -21.90
N PRO A 193 22.06 81.02 -21.67
CA PRO A 193 21.03 81.64 -20.84
C PRO A 193 19.64 81.69 -21.52
N ARG A 194 18.60 81.68 -20.69
CA ARG A 194 17.19 81.62 -21.12
C ARG A 194 16.74 82.94 -21.76
N THR A 195 16.79 83.01 -23.08
CA THR A 195 16.09 84.04 -23.87
C THR A 195 14.64 83.61 -24.15
N GLU A 196 13.76 84.54 -24.53
CA GLU A 196 12.35 84.23 -24.85
C GLU A 196 12.20 83.18 -25.96
N LYS A 197 13.12 83.19 -26.94
CA LYS A 197 13.23 82.17 -27.99
C LYS A 197 13.73 80.83 -27.45
N ASN A 198 14.70 80.84 -26.53
CA ASN A 198 15.21 79.61 -25.91
C ASN A 198 14.19 79.01 -24.95
N GLN A 199 13.36 79.82 -24.27
CA GLN A 199 12.34 79.34 -23.33
C GLN A 199 11.32 78.45 -24.03
N LYS A 200 10.75 78.87 -25.17
CA LYS A 200 9.83 78.03 -25.96
C LYS A 200 10.45 76.70 -26.42
N LYS A 201 11.78 76.67 -26.62
CA LYS A 201 12.49 75.47 -27.03
C LYS A 201 12.78 74.55 -25.83
N ILE A 202 13.08 75.14 -24.67
CA ILE A 202 13.21 74.44 -23.39
C ILE A 202 11.87 73.80 -23.02
N ASP A 203 10.74 74.51 -23.12
CA ASP A 203 9.42 73.97 -22.77
C ASP A 203 9.07 72.72 -23.60
N ARG A 204 9.30 72.76 -24.92
CA ARG A 204 9.11 71.59 -25.80
C ARG A 204 10.01 70.41 -25.44
N LEU A 205 11.29 70.67 -25.16
CA LEU A 205 12.24 69.64 -24.76
C LEU A 205 11.89 69.05 -23.39
N SER A 206 11.34 69.85 -22.48
CA SER A 206 10.84 69.39 -21.18
C SER A 206 9.60 68.50 -21.31
N GLU A 207 8.66 68.84 -22.20
CA GLU A 207 7.52 67.96 -22.52
C GLU A 207 7.99 66.61 -23.11
N GLU A 208 8.95 66.64 -24.04
CA GLU A 208 9.57 65.44 -24.63
C GLU A 208 10.29 64.59 -23.57
N LEU A 209 10.93 65.23 -22.59
CA LEU A 209 11.56 64.56 -21.45
C LEU A 209 10.52 63.85 -20.56
N THR A 210 9.39 64.49 -20.26
CA THR A 210 8.31 63.90 -19.45
C THR A 210 7.68 62.69 -20.14
N ASP A 211 7.47 62.77 -21.46
CA ASP A 211 6.97 61.63 -22.26
C ASP A 211 7.97 60.45 -22.25
N MET A 212 9.28 60.74 -22.37
CA MET A 212 10.32 59.71 -22.26
C MET A 212 10.42 59.09 -20.87
N GLU A 213 10.32 59.87 -19.80
CA GLU A 213 10.32 59.36 -18.43
C GLU A 213 9.13 58.43 -18.17
N THR A 214 7.96 58.77 -18.73
CA THR A 214 6.77 57.92 -18.70
C THR A 214 7.01 56.59 -19.42
N LYS A 215 7.52 56.64 -20.66
CA LYS A 215 7.89 55.43 -21.44
C LYS A 215 8.93 54.57 -20.73
N LEU A 216 9.93 55.18 -20.08
CA LEU A 216 10.94 54.47 -19.29
C LEU A 216 10.31 53.71 -18.11
N ALA A 217 9.38 54.35 -17.40
CA ALA A 217 8.67 53.72 -16.29
C ALA A 217 7.83 52.52 -16.76
N GLU A 218 7.10 52.68 -17.87
CA GLU A 218 6.31 51.59 -18.47
C GLU A 218 7.20 50.40 -18.86
N LYS A 219 8.31 50.65 -19.57
CA LYS A 219 9.23 49.60 -20.03
C LYS A 219 9.91 48.86 -18.88
N ARG A 220 10.28 49.57 -17.81
CA ARG A 220 10.80 48.94 -16.58
C ARG A 220 9.76 48.03 -15.92
N GLY A 221 8.50 48.46 -15.87
CA GLY A 221 7.40 47.64 -15.34
C GLY A 221 7.09 46.41 -16.20
N GLU A 222 7.31 46.47 -17.52
CA GLU A 222 7.20 45.30 -18.41
C GLU A 222 8.30 44.26 -18.13
N ILE A 223 9.54 44.70 -17.92
CA ILE A 223 10.67 43.82 -17.56
C ILE A 223 10.38 43.06 -16.26
N GLU A 224 9.95 43.78 -15.22
CA GLU A 224 9.68 43.21 -13.90
C GLU A 224 8.59 42.12 -13.95
N LYS A 225 7.54 42.33 -14.76
CA LYS A 225 6.47 41.34 -14.96
C LYS A 225 6.95 40.06 -15.65
N GLU A 226 7.81 40.19 -16.65
CA GLU A 226 8.35 39.04 -17.37
C GLU A 226 9.31 38.22 -16.50
N GLU A 227 10.15 38.88 -15.71
CA GLU A 227 11.02 38.23 -14.73
C GLU A 227 10.21 37.52 -13.64
N TYR A 228 9.15 38.15 -13.13
CA TYR A 228 8.25 37.55 -12.13
C TYR A 228 7.51 36.31 -12.66
N ARG A 229 7.03 36.35 -13.91
CA ARG A 229 6.37 35.20 -14.57
C ARG A 229 7.32 34.02 -14.72
N ALA A 230 8.55 34.28 -15.16
CA ALA A 230 9.58 33.25 -15.27
C ALA A 230 9.88 32.62 -13.90
N GLY A 231 10.01 33.43 -12.85
CA GLY A 231 10.24 32.95 -11.48
C GLY A 231 9.14 32.03 -10.95
N ILE A 232 7.87 32.37 -11.15
CA ILE A 232 6.74 31.52 -10.72
C ILE A 232 6.72 30.19 -11.48
N SER A 233 6.97 30.22 -12.79
CA SER A 233 6.95 29.00 -13.63
C SER A 233 7.98 27.99 -13.13
N THR A 234 9.22 28.45 -12.93
CA THR A 234 10.32 27.63 -12.43
C THR A 234 10.04 27.06 -11.05
N GLN A 235 9.50 27.87 -10.13
CA GLN A 235 9.17 27.40 -8.78
C GLN A 235 8.12 26.29 -8.80
N LYS A 236 7.05 26.44 -9.59
CA LYS A 236 6.01 25.39 -9.72
C LYS A 236 6.57 24.08 -10.28
N MET A 237 7.51 24.15 -11.22
CA MET A 237 8.19 22.97 -11.75
C MET A 237 9.03 22.28 -10.67
N PHE A 238 9.79 23.03 -9.86
CA PHE A 238 10.54 22.48 -8.73
C PHE A 238 9.64 21.79 -7.72
N ASP A 239 8.51 22.40 -7.36
CA ASP A 239 7.55 21.80 -6.44
C ASP A 239 6.96 20.51 -7.02
N SER A 240 6.66 20.49 -8.33
CA SER A 240 6.16 19.30 -9.03
C SER A 240 7.19 18.18 -9.08
N MET A 241 8.46 18.50 -9.33
CA MET A 241 9.56 17.53 -9.28
C MET A 241 9.76 16.96 -7.88
N ARG A 242 9.69 17.82 -6.85
CA ARG A 242 9.83 17.39 -5.46
C ARG A 242 8.72 16.40 -5.07
N ASN A 243 7.49 16.70 -5.45
CA ASN A 243 6.36 15.80 -5.22
C ASN A 243 6.54 14.46 -5.96
N ALA A 244 6.92 14.51 -7.24
CA ALA A 244 7.18 13.30 -8.03
C ALA A 244 8.32 12.45 -7.44
N ALA A 245 9.39 13.07 -6.95
CA ALA A 245 10.50 12.38 -6.27
C ALA A 245 10.04 11.71 -4.96
N SER A 246 9.19 12.38 -4.17
CA SER A 246 8.60 11.81 -2.96
C SER A 246 7.74 10.58 -3.28
N THR A 247 6.86 10.69 -4.27
CA THR A 247 6.02 9.55 -4.70
C THR A 247 6.87 8.39 -5.25
N LEU A 248 7.98 8.68 -5.92
CA LEU A 248 8.91 7.64 -6.38
C LEU A 248 9.56 6.90 -5.21
N GLN A 249 9.94 7.61 -4.15
CA GLN A 249 10.52 7.03 -2.95
C GLN A 249 9.51 6.11 -2.23
N GLU A 250 8.27 6.54 -2.10
CA GLU A 250 7.18 5.74 -1.53
C GLU A 250 6.93 4.46 -2.35
N ALA A 251 6.81 4.60 -3.68
CA ALA A 251 6.62 3.46 -4.58
C ALA A 251 7.80 2.47 -4.50
N SER A 252 9.04 2.96 -4.37
CA SER A 252 10.22 2.11 -4.20
C SER A 252 10.18 1.30 -2.90
N ALA A 253 9.72 1.90 -1.80
CA ALA A 253 9.58 1.20 -0.53
C ALA A 253 8.49 0.11 -0.62
N GLU A 254 7.38 0.41 -1.28
CA GLU A 254 6.28 -0.55 -1.51
C GLU A 254 6.72 -1.73 -2.40
N ILE A 255 7.46 -1.46 -3.48
CA ILE A 255 8.06 -2.48 -4.34
C ILE A 255 8.98 -3.42 -3.53
N GLN A 256 9.81 -2.86 -2.64
CA GLN A 256 10.71 -3.66 -1.80
C GLN A 256 9.94 -4.56 -0.82
N ALA A 257 8.89 -4.03 -0.20
CA ALA A 257 8.02 -4.79 0.69
C ALA A 257 7.32 -5.94 -0.06
N LEU A 258 6.68 -5.65 -1.20
CA LEU A 258 5.99 -6.66 -2.01
C LEU A 258 6.95 -7.71 -2.58
N SER A 259 8.17 -7.32 -2.97
CA SER A 259 9.19 -8.27 -3.44
C SER A 259 9.60 -9.25 -2.35
N THR A 260 9.73 -8.76 -1.11
CA THR A 260 10.04 -9.60 0.06
C THR A 260 8.88 -10.55 0.35
N GLU A 261 7.64 -10.06 0.31
CA GLU A 261 6.46 -10.89 0.50
C GLU A 261 6.33 -11.97 -0.58
N LEU A 262 6.55 -11.61 -1.84
CA LEU A 262 6.54 -12.54 -2.97
C LEU A 262 7.61 -13.63 -2.82
N TYR A 263 8.82 -13.27 -2.41
CA TYR A 263 9.89 -14.23 -2.15
C TYR A 263 9.49 -15.24 -1.06
N ASN A 264 8.94 -14.76 0.05
CA ASN A 264 8.45 -15.61 1.13
C ASN A 264 7.31 -16.52 0.66
N ALA A 265 6.35 -15.99 -0.10
CA ALA A 265 5.23 -16.75 -0.64
C ALA A 265 5.68 -17.84 -1.62
N LEU A 266 6.69 -17.56 -2.46
CA LEU A 266 7.28 -18.53 -3.38
C LEU A 266 8.02 -19.65 -2.62
N SER A 267 8.79 -19.31 -1.58
CA SER A 267 9.47 -20.29 -0.73
C SER A 267 8.47 -21.23 -0.03
N GLN A 268 7.38 -20.67 0.52
CA GLN A 268 6.30 -21.47 1.09
C GLN A 268 5.64 -22.37 0.03
N LEU A 269 5.41 -21.85 -1.17
CA LEU A 269 4.81 -22.61 -2.26
C LEU A 269 5.70 -23.80 -2.67
N GLU A 270 7.00 -23.59 -2.81
CA GLU A 270 7.96 -24.64 -3.14
C GLU A 270 7.99 -25.72 -2.06
N TYR A 271 8.00 -25.34 -0.78
CA TYR A 271 7.92 -26.29 0.33
C TYR A 271 6.65 -27.13 0.26
N ILE A 272 5.50 -26.52 -0.01
CA ILE A 272 4.22 -27.25 -0.13
C ILE A 272 4.26 -28.20 -1.34
N GLU A 273 4.73 -27.73 -2.50
CA GLU A 273 4.82 -28.55 -3.72
C GLU A 273 5.74 -29.77 -3.56
N GLN A 274 6.83 -29.66 -2.80
CA GLN A 274 7.74 -30.78 -2.53
C GLN A 274 7.16 -31.81 -1.55
N ASN A 275 6.27 -31.39 -0.66
CA ASN A 275 5.72 -32.24 0.41
C ASN A 275 4.32 -32.82 0.10
N ILE A 276 3.64 -32.34 -0.94
CA ILE A 276 2.40 -32.98 -1.43
C ILE A 276 2.77 -34.25 -2.18
N GLN A 277 2.74 -35.39 -1.48
CA GLN A 277 2.75 -36.70 -2.14
C GLN A 277 1.35 -36.98 -2.69
N LYS A 278 1.23 -37.13 -4.01
CA LYS A 278 0.02 -37.67 -4.62
C LYS A 278 -0.24 -39.07 -4.07
N PRO A 279 -1.50 -39.44 -3.78
CA PRO A 279 -1.82 -40.81 -3.44
C PRO A 279 -1.29 -41.71 -4.56
N SER A 280 -0.34 -42.58 -4.21
CA SER A 280 0.03 -43.69 -5.06
C SER A 280 -1.23 -44.52 -5.22
N GLN A 281 -1.85 -44.48 -6.40
CA GLN A 281 -2.85 -45.48 -6.78
C GLN A 281 -2.11 -46.82 -6.84
N LYS A 282 -1.94 -47.48 -5.69
CA LYS A 282 -1.62 -48.90 -5.64
C LYS A 282 -2.95 -49.64 -5.53
N PRO A 283 -3.22 -50.57 -6.47
CA PRO A 283 -4.43 -51.38 -6.49
C PRO A 283 -4.55 -52.28 -5.26
#